data_AF-W7ILX3-F1
#
_entry.id   AF-W7ILX3-F1
#
_cell.length_a   1.000
_cell.length_b   1.000
_cell.length_c   1.000
_cell.angle_alpha   90.00
_cell.angle_beta   90.00
_cell.angle_gamma   90.00
#
_symmetry.space_group_name_H-M   'P 1'
#
loop_
_entity.id
_entity.type
_entity.pdbx_description
1 polymer ?
#
loop_
_entity_poly.entity_id
_entity_poly.type
_entity_poly.pdbx_seq_one_letter_code
_entity_poly.pdbx_strand_id
1 'polypeptide(L)' 'MKRYGGQVVKSGEILIRQRGTKFHPGVNVGRGKDDTLFALAAGAVQFGAKRGRKTVNIVPVEAA' A
#
# COMPACT_ATOMS: atom_id res chain seq x y z
N MET A 1 -6.46 5.73 -11.19
CA MET A 1 -5.53 6.76 -10.66
C MET A 1 -4.79 6.15 -9.48
N LYS A 2 -3.45 6.21 -9.48
CA LYS A 2 -2.56 5.52 -8.53
C LYS A 2 -2.27 6.48 -7.38
N ARG A 3 -2.50 6.08 -6.13
CA ARG A 3 -2.09 6.87 -4.96
C ARG A 3 -0.56 7.04 -5.03
N TYR A 4 -0.08 8.28 -4.95
CA TYR A 4 1.35 8.61 -4.99
C TYR A 4 1.96 8.45 -3.59
N GLY A 5 3.27 8.23 -3.51
CA GLY A 5 3.96 8.12 -2.21
C GLY A 5 3.74 9.39 -1.38
N GLY A 6 3.41 9.22 -0.09
CA GLY A 6 3.11 10.31 0.85
C GLY A 6 1.63 10.64 1.00
N GLN A 7 0.74 10.02 0.22
CA GLN A 7 -0.69 10.31 0.33
C GLN A 7 -1.33 9.62 1.53
N VAL A 8 -2.13 10.37 2.30
CA VAL A 8 -2.90 9.82 3.42
C VAL A 8 -4.06 8.99 2.88
N VAL A 9 -4.21 7.77 3.41
CA VAL A 9 -5.23 6.80 3.06
C VAL A 9 -5.93 6.30 4.32
N LYS A 10 -7.19 5.92 4.18
CA LYS A 10 -7.97 5.29 5.25
C LYS A 10 -7.77 3.77 5.24
N SER A 11 -8.10 3.11 6.35
CA SER A 11 -8.19 1.64 6.37
C SER A 11 -9.24 1.17 5.35
N GLY A 12 -8.96 0.05 4.68
CA GLY A 12 -9.79 -0.55 3.63
C GLY A 12 -9.63 0.10 2.25
N GLU A 13 -8.90 1.21 2.13
CA GLU A 13 -8.80 1.95 0.88
C GLU A 13 -7.93 1.23 -0.16
N ILE A 14 -8.34 1.27 -1.43
CA ILE A 14 -7.61 0.63 -2.53
C ILE A 14 -6.40 1.49 -2.91
N LEU A 15 -5.20 0.91 -2.83
CA LEU A 15 -3.94 1.56 -3.16
C LEU A 15 -3.59 1.38 -4.64
N ILE A 16 -3.58 0.13 -5.09
CA ILE A 16 -3.15 -0.27 -6.43
C ILE A 16 -4.00 -1.43 -6.92
N ARG A 17 -4.67 -1.24 -8.06
CA ARG A 17 -5.19 -2.36 -8.87
C ARG A 17 -4.12 -2.77 -9.86
N GLN A 18 -3.76 -4.04 -9.85
CA GLN A 18 -2.72 -4.61 -10.71
C GLN A 18 -3.17 -5.99 -11.20
N ARG A 19 -2.61 -6.44 -12.33
CA ARG A 19 -2.67 -7.84 -12.75
C ARG A 19 -1.30 -8.45 -12.45
N GLY A 20 -1.27 -9.47 -11.59
CA GLY A 20 -0.02 -10.03 -11.05
C GLY A 20 0.61 -9.14 -9.97
N THR A 21 1.74 -9.60 -9.41
CA THR A 21 2.40 -8.99 -8.24
C THR A 21 3.57 -8.09 -8.62
N LYS A 22 3.30 -7.03 -9.39
CA LYS A 22 4.33 -6.02 -9.67
C LYS A 22 4.76 -5.28 -8.40
N PHE A 23 3.77 -4.97 -7.56
CA PHE A 23 3.96 -4.49 -6.20
C PHE A 23 3.51 -5.55 -5.21
N HIS A 24 4.30 -5.73 -4.16
CA HIS A 24 4.03 -6.68 -3.10
C HIS A 24 3.46 -5.95 -1.88
N PRO A 25 2.56 -6.58 -1.12
CA PRO A 25 2.10 -6.04 0.15
C PRO A 25 3.28 -5.95 1.12
N GLY A 26 3.41 -4.80 1.78
CA GLY A 26 4.33 -4.55 2.85
C GLY A 26 3.61 -4.42 4.19
N VAL A 27 4.08 -3.53 5.05
CA VAL A 27 3.48 -3.26 6.36
C VAL A 27 2.13 -2.59 6.19
N ASN A 28 1.11 -3.06 6.92
CA ASN A 28 -0.27 -2.53 6.91
C ASN A 28 -0.94 -2.52 5.53
N VAL A 29 -0.52 -3.39 4.62
CA VAL A 29 -1.11 -3.53 3.28
C VAL A 29 -1.56 -4.97 3.06
N GLY A 30 -2.81 -5.15 2.65
CA GLY A 30 -3.39 -6.42 2.26
C GLY A 30 -3.37 -6.61 0.74
N ARG A 31 -3.52 -7.86 0.30
CA ARG A 31 -3.67 -8.23 -1.11
C ARG A 31 -4.97 -9.01 -1.31
N GLY A 32 -5.80 -8.55 -2.23
CA GLY A 32 -7.04 -9.21 -2.65
C GLY A 32 -6.79 -10.40 -3.57
N LYS A 33 -7.86 -11.15 -3.86
CA LYS A 33 -7.82 -12.33 -4.75
C LYS A 33 -7.40 -11.97 -6.18
N ASP A 34 -7.70 -10.75 -6.62
CA ASP A 34 -7.36 -10.18 -7.92
C ASP A 34 -6.00 -9.46 -7.94
N ASP A 35 -5.14 -9.71 -6.95
CA ASP A 35 -3.86 -9.02 -6.70
C ASP A 35 -3.96 -7.51 -6.37
N THR A 36 -5.18 -6.97 -6.19
CA THR A 36 -5.38 -5.58 -5.75
C THR A 36 -4.80 -5.37 -4.34
N LEU A 37 -4.02 -4.31 -4.17
CA LEU A 37 -3.47 -3.91 -2.86
C LEU A 37 -4.39 -2.90 -2.18
N PHE A 38 -4.63 -3.09 -0.89
CA PHE A 38 -5.49 -2.24 -0.07
C PHE A 38 -4.87 -1.97 1.31
N ALA A 39 -5.27 -0.87 1.92
CA ALA A 39 -4.83 -0.46 3.24
C ALA A 39 -5.48 -1.30 4.35
N LEU A 40 -4.69 -1.80 5.31
CA LEU A 40 -5.22 -2.42 6.53
C LEU A 40 -5.38 -1.41 7.66
N ALA A 41 -4.55 -0.35 7.66
CA ALA A 41 -4.61 0.74 8.63
C ALA A 41 -4.62 2.09 7.91
N ALA A 42 -5.11 3.12 8.60
CA ALA A 42 -4.98 4.49 8.12
C ALA A 42 -3.54 4.99 8.29
N GLY A 43 -3.08 5.84 7.37
CA GLY A 43 -1.72 6.36 7.40
C GLY A 43 -1.29 6.88 6.03
N ALA A 44 0.01 7.09 5.83
CA ALA A 44 0.56 7.54 4.56
C ALA A 44 1.16 6.37 3.76
N VAL A 45 0.96 6.39 2.45
CA VAL A 45 1.51 5.38 1.54
C VAL A 45 3.02 5.58 1.37
N GLN A 46 3.81 4.55 1.65
CA GLN A 46 5.24 4.55 1.42
C GLN A 46 5.64 3.42 0.48
N PHE A 47 6.27 3.78 -0.65
CA PHE A 47 6.87 2.80 -1.55
C PHE A 47 8.27 2.43 -1.07
N GLY A 48 8.57 1.13 -1.08
CA GLY A 48 9.88 0.61 -0.70
C GLY A 48 10.32 -0.53 -1.59
N ALA A 49 11.47 -1.10 -1.27
CA ALA A 49 11.94 -2.32 -1.87
C ALA A 49 12.43 -3.28 -0.79
N LYS A 50 11.99 -4.54 -0.84
CA LYS A 50 12.43 -5.59 0.08
C LYS A 50 12.87 -6.81 -0.73
N ARG A 51 14.12 -7.25 -0.53
CA ARG A 51 14.72 -8.40 -1.24
C ARG A 51 14.54 -8.32 -2.78
N GLY A 52 14.82 -7.14 -3.35
CA GLY A 52 14.71 -6.90 -4.80
C GLY A 52 13.28 -6.74 -5.33
N ARG A 53 12.24 -6.80 -4.48
CA ARG A 53 10.84 -6.63 -4.88
C ARG A 53 10.30 -5.28 -4.42
N LYS A 54 9.51 -4.62 -5.26
CA LYS A 54 8.82 -3.36 -4.91
C LYS A 54 7.69 -3.66 -3.94
N THR A 55 7.68 -2.99 -2.79
CA THR A 55 6.68 -3.15 -1.74
C THR A 55 5.93 -1.85 -1.49
N VAL A 56 4.67 -1.96 -1.06
CA VAL A 56 3.87 -0.83 -0.60
C VAL A 56 3.61 -1.00 0.89
N ASN A 57 3.97 0.00 1.67
CA ASN A 57 3.74 0.06 3.11
C ASN A 57 2.79 1.21 3.43
N ILE A 58 2.11 1.13 4.56
CA ILE A 58 1.42 2.27 5.17
C ILE A 58 2.09 2.57 6.51
N VAL A 59 2.61 3.79 6.61
CA VAL A 59 3.18 4.33 7.85
C VAL A 59 2.09 5.11 8.60
N PRO A 60 1.88 4.87 9.89
CA PRO A 60 0.98 5.69 10.70
C PRO A 60 1.47 7.14 10.64
N VAL A 61 0.58 8.07 10.28
CA VAL A 61 0.87 9.49 10.43
C VAL A 61 0.30 9.86 11.78
N GLU A 62 1.17 10.22 12.74
CA GLU A 62 0.71 10.80 14.00
C GLU A 62 -0.10 12.06 13.66
N ALA A 63 -1.36 12.06 14.10
CA ALA A 63 -2.16 13.26 14.09
C ALA A 63 -1.61 14.15 15.21
N ALA A 64 -0.97 15.25 14.81
CA ALA A 64 -0.60 16.34 15.71
C ALA A 64 -1.85 17.05 16.25
#